data_AF-A0A847D7U0-F1
#
_entry.id   AF-A0A847D7U0-F1
#
_cell.length_a   1.000
_cell.length_b   1.000
_cell.length_c   1.000
_cell.angle_alpha   90.00
_cell.angle_beta   90.00
_cell.angle_gamma   90.00
#
_symmetry.space_group_name_H-M   'P 1'
#
loop_
_entity.id
_entity.type
_entity.pdbx_description
1 polymer ?
#
loop_
_entity_poly.entity_id
_entity_poly.type
_entity_poly.pdbx_seq_one_letter_code
_entity_poly.pdbx_strand_id
1 'polypeptide(L)'
;MKKKEIVLVSIMGILTIAIVLFGYKYAAAKKESLLSEGEKQTETVAETASSQESVVAESDTSEAYAQFLAAFAENRNSAPVINYLQYVHHHTNEVNVVFFGDVAADEAWAKSAIAGIQTDFPLENLTTSFFSYPSDSSSVYLSSQYVQDMVASNPDVIFYTIPTKTDQVVDISLVDSTQNIYKIYDEIRAALPDTLIVLVTPPPAESKMADWNSRSLDYRNYTNNLVEENAAFTVPLYDLHADFLAELTNRSETLATFMDTAGLELNEAGQQLYGELFADSLRTKMVDTTAGLYVEGEKPAYTPIAPSLVVPVAPVTVIEEPVIEEDVYEAPVYQVPTYVAPTYDYVEPNPTTPLPSAPDNSISSENINGTGGNADQEIDGGLSE
;
A
#
# COMPACT_ATOMS: atom_id res chain seq x y z
N MET A 1 9.00 57.31 -9.08
CA MET A 1 7.57 57.05 -8.84
C MET A 1 6.83 58.36 -8.72
N LYS A 2 5.74 58.51 -9.47
CA LYS A 2 5.04 59.78 -9.61
C LYS A 2 4.23 59.99 -8.32
N LYS A 3 4.17 61.23 -7.81
CA LYS A 3 3.54 61.61 -6.52
C LYS A 3 2.11 61.07 -6.28
N LYS A 4 1.42 60.59 -7.33
CA LYS A 4 0.09 59.95 -7.26
C LYS A 4 0.13 58.49 -6.78
N GLU A 5 1.22 57.75 -7.00
CA GLU A 5 1.36 56.34 -6.60
C GLU A 5 1.64 56.19 -5.09
N ILE A 6 2.39 57.13 -4.50
CA ILE A 6 2.70 57.15 -3.05
C ILE A 6 1.46 57.46 -2.20
N VAL A 7 0.53 58.27 -2.73
CA VAL A 7 -0.73 58.61 -2.05
C VAL A 7 -1.68 57.41 -2.05
N LEU A 8 -1.73 56.62 -3.12
CA LEU A 8 -2.59 55.43 -3.22
C LEU A 8 -2.15 54.33 -2.24
N VAL A 9 -0.84 54.08 -2.14
CA VAL A 9 -0.27 53.07 -1.22
C VAL A 9 -0.49 53.46 0.25
N SER A 10 -0.43 54.76 0.56
CA SER A 10 -0.67 55.25 1.92
C SER A 10 -2.15 55.11 2.34
N ILE A 11 -3.09 55.28 1.41
CA ILE A 11 -4.53 55.11 1.69
C ILE A 11 -4.89 53.63 1.90
N MET A 12 -4.30 52.71 1.13
CA MET A 12 -4.52 51.27 1.36
C MET A 12 -3.97 50.81 2.72
N GLY A 13 -2.79 51.29 3.14
CA GLY A 13 -2.24 50.96 4.46
C GLY A 13 -3.13 51.42 5.63
N ILE A 14 -3.75 52.60 5.51
CA ILE A 14 -4.69 53.11 6.52
C ILE A 14 -5.99 52.29 6.53
N LEU A 15 -6.46 51.83 5.37
CA LEU A 15 -7.67 51.01 5.27
C LEU A 15 -7.48 49.64 5.94
N THR A 16 -6.33 49.00 5.75
CA THR A 16 -6.01 47.70 6.38
C THR A 16 -5.94 47.82 7.90
N ILE A 17 -5.33 48.89 8.42
CA ILE A 17 -5.27 49.16 9.87
C ILE A 17 -6.68 49.44 10.42
N ALA A 18 -7.53 50.14 9.68
CA ALA A 18 -8.92 50.38 10.08
C ALA A 18 -9.74 49.09 10.13
N ILE A 19 -9.55 48.15 9.20
CA ILE A 19 -10.25 46.85 9.18
C ILE A 19 -9.81 45.99 10.39
N VAL A 20 -8.51 45.98 10.70
CA VAL A 20 -7.98 45.25 11.87
C VAL A 20 -8.50 45.85 13.18
N LEU A 21 -8.55 47.19 13.30
CA LEU A 21 -9.07 47.86 14.48
C LEU A 21 -10.59 47.70 14.64
N PHE A 22 -11.36 47.70 13.55
CA PHE A 22 -12.80 47.41 13.59
C PHE A 22 -13.07 45.93 13.92
N GLY A 23 -12.27 44.99 13.40
CA GLY A 23 -12.36 43.57 13.74
C GLY A 23 -12.07 43.32 15.22
N TYR A 24 -11.05 43.99 15.78
CA TYR A 24 -10.71 43.88 17.20
C TYR A 24 -11.78 44.49 18.11
N LYS A 25 -12.35 45.64 17.73
CA LYS A 25 -13.47 46.25 18.46
C LYS A 25 -14.75 45.42 18.38
N TYR A 26 -15.04 44.78 17.25
CA TYR A 26 -16.19 43.89 17.08
C TYR A 26 -16.05 42.62 17.93
N ALA A 27 -14.86 42.02 17.97
CA ALA A 27 -14.56 40.86 18.82
C ALA A 27 -14.64 41.21 20.32
N ALA A 28 -14.13 42.38 20.74
CA ALA A 28 -14.22 42.85 22.12
C ALA A 28 -15.67 43.17 22.54
N ALA A 29 -16.46 43.84 21.68
CA ALA A 29 -17.86 44.15 21.98
C ALA A 29 -18.74 42.88 22.03
N LYS A 30 -18.43 41.84 21.23
CA LYS A 30 -19.10 40.54 21.30
C LYS A 30 -18.70 39.75 22.55
N LYS A 31 -17.45 39.89 23.02
CA LYS A 31 -16.99 39.34 24.30
C LYS A 31 -17.68 40.03 25.50
N GLU A 32 -17.84 41.34 25.45
CA GLU A 32 -18.53 42.12 26.49
C GLU A 32 -20.04 41.81 26.55
N SER A 33 -20.70 41.65 25.39
CA SER A 33 -22.12 41.29 25.36
C SER A 33 -22.38 39.88 25.90
N LEU A 34 -21.49 38.92 25.60
CA LEU A 34 -21.56 37.56 26.14
C LEU A 34 -21.25 37.50 27.65
N LEU A 35 -20.37 38.38 28.15
CA LEU A 35 -20.09 38.51 29.59
C LEU A 35 -21.23 39.20 30.35
N SER A 36 -21.86 40.24 29.78
CA SER A 36 -22.99 40.94 30.41
C SER A 36 -24.30 40.14 30.41
N GLU A 37 -24.44 39.17 29.49
CA GLU A 37 -25.56 38.24 29.44
C GLU A 37 -25.34 37.07 30.44
N GLY A 38 -24.08 36.74 30.77
CA GLY A 38 -23.71 35.87 31.89
C GLY A 38 -23.85 36.53 33.28
N GLU A 39 -23.67 37.84 33.40
CA GLU A 39 -23.87 38.59 34.67
C GLU A 39 -25.35 38.78 35.04
N LYS A 40 -26.29 38.67 34.10
CA LYS A 40 -27.73 38.84 34.37
C LYS A 40 -28.46 37.56 34.82
N GLN A 41 -27.79 36.40 34.79
CA GLN A 41 -28.30 35.16 35.38
C GLN A 41 -27.69 34.86 36.76
N THR A 42 -26.74 35.66 37.24
CA THR A 42 -25.98 35.41 38.47
C THR A 42 -26.43 36.23 39.69
N GLU A 43 -27.57 36.93 39.64
CA GLU A 43 -28.08 37.73 40.78
C GLU A 43 -29.27 37.11 41.54
N THR A 44 -29.83 35.98 41.10
CA THR A 44 -31.03 35.38 41.76
C THR A 44 -30.84 34.01 42.41
N VAL A 45 -29.62 33.49 42.59
CA VAL A 45 -29.40 32.28 43.40
C VAL A 45 -28.08 32.37 44.18
N ALA A 46 -27.90 33.48 44.92
CA ALA A 46 -26.81 33.63 45.88
C ALA A 46 -27.34 33.69 47.32
N GLU A 47 -28.28 32.81 47.71
CA GLU A 47 -28.55 32.60 49.14
C GLU A 47 -29.32 31.29 49.40
N THR A 48 -28.71 30.14 49.11
CA THR A 48 -29.04 28.89 49.83
C THR A 48 -27.90 27.88 49.71
N ALA A 49 -26.92 28.09 50.59
CA ALA A 49 -26.16 27.08 51.31
C ALA A 49 -25.96 25.67 50.70
N SER A 50 -24.67 25.41 50.43
CA SER A 50 -23.94 24.20 50.82
C SER A 50 -24.15 22.94 49.98
N SER A 51 -23.02 22.43 49.48
CA SER A 51 -22.82 21.15 48.76
C SER A 51 -23.01 21.21 47.24
N GLN A 52 -22.07 21.84 46.52
CA GLN A 52 -21.77 21.54 45.12
C GLN A 52 -20.41 22.14 44.75
N GLU A 53 -19.38 21.43 45.14
CA GLU A 53 -18.06 21.49 44.53
C GLU A 53 -18.21 20.94 43.09
N SER A 54 -17.88 21.77 42.09
CA SER A 54 -17.69 21.45 40.67
C SER A 54 -18.63 20.42 40.00
N VAL A 55 -19.72 20.89 39.37
CA VAL A 55 -20.56 20.06 38.46
C VAL A 55 -20.70 20.73 37.07
N VAL A 56 -19.73 21.53 36.65
CA VAL A 56 -19.68 22.09 35.28
C VAL A 56 -18.26 21.95 34.74
N ALA A 57 -17.90 20.74 34.30
CA ALA A 57 -16.70 20.44 33.48
C ALA A 57 -16.56 18.97 33.00
N GLU A 58 -17.42 18.03 33.43
CA GLU A 58 -17.37 16.62 32.96
C GLU A 58 -18.59 16.21 32.10
N SER A 59 -19.73 16.90 32.23
CA SER A 59 -20.94 16.56 31.47
C SER A 59 -20.84 16.95 29.99
N ASP A 60 -20.22 18.09 29.69
CA ASP A 60 -20.14 18.63 28.31
C ASP A 60 -19.14 17.84 27.44
N THR A 61 -18.09 17.28 28.04
CA THR A 61 -17.16 16.37 27.37
C THR A 61 -17.77 14.99 27.17
N SER A 62 -18.53 14.49 28.15
CA SER A 62 -19.22 13.20 28.04
C SER A 62 -20.34 13.20 26.99
N GLU A 63 -21.09 14.30 26.84
CA GLU A 63 -22.17 14.39 25.85
C GLU A 63 -21.63 14.54 24.42
N ALA A 64 -20.66 15.43 24.20
CA ALA A 64 -19.99 15.56 22.91
C ALA A 64 -19.32 14.25 22.47
N TYR A 65 -18.79 13.49 23.42
CA TYR A 65 -18.18 12.20 23.15
C TYR A 65 -19.21 11.10 22.84
N ALA A 66 -20.32 11.04 23.58
CA ALA A 66 -21.42 10.14 23.25
C ALA A 66 -22.01 10.45 21.86
N GLN A 67 -22.06 11.72 21.47
CA GLN A 67 -22.46 12.13 20.12
C GLN A 67 -21.43 11.68 19.07
N PHE A 68 -20.12 11.75 19.35
CA PHE A 68 -19.09 11.19 18.48
C PHE A 68 -19.26 9.67 18.29
N LEU A 69 -19.41 8.90 19.38
CA LEU A 69 -19.60 7.45 19.28
C LEU A 69 -20.85 7.09 18.48
N ALA A 70 -21.97 7.78 18.72
CA ALA A 70 -23.21 7.56 17.97
C ALA A 70 -23.02 7.89 16.47
N ALA A 71 -22.41 9.04 16.17
CA ALA A 71 -22.12 9.43 14.79
C ALA A 71 -21.14 8.48 14.11
N PHE A 72 -20.13 7.98 14.81
CA PHE A 72 -19.20 7.00 14.29
C PHE A 72 -19.90 5.66 14.02
N ALA A 73 -20.69 5.16 14.98
CA ALA A 73 -21.46 3.92 14.86
C ALA A 73 -22.42 3.94 13.65
N GLU A 74 -23.07 5.07 13.38
CA GLU A 74 -23.94 5.24 12.21
C GLU A 74 -23.20 5.28 10.88
N ASN A 75 -21.92 5.68 10.87
CA ASN A 75 -21.14 5.92 9.65
C ASN A 75 -19.93 4.98 9.51
N ARG A 76 -19.89 3.84 10.21
CA ARG A 76 -18.72 2.93 10.17
C ARG A 76 -18.36 2.43 8.78
N ASN A 77 -19.34 2.29 7.90
CA ASN A 77 -19.14 1.90 6.50
C ASN A 77 -18.41 2.97 5.66
N SER A 78 -18.22 4.18 6.19
CA SER A 78 -17.50 5.27 5.55
C SER A 78 -16.98 6.25 6.61
N ALA A 79 -15.84 5.91 7.22
CA ALA A 79 -15.22 6.74 8.25
C ALA A 79 -13.70 6.83 8.06
N PRO A 80 -13.06 7.93 8.50
CA PRO A 80 -11.61 8.00 8.58
C PRO A 80 -11.06 7.02 9.61
N VAL A 81 -9.90 6.44 9.35
CA VAL A 81 -9.25 5.50 10.28
C VAL A 81 -8.96 6.16 11.64
N ILE A 82 -8.69 7.48 11.69
CA ILE A 82 -8.50 8.16 12.97
C ILE A 82 -9.73 8.11 13.88
N ASN A 83 -10.94 8.09 13.32
CA ASN A 83 -12.16 7.94 14.11
C ASN A 83 -12.27 6.52 14.67
N TYR A 84 -11.87 5.51 13.88
CA TYR A 84 -11.79 4.14 14.35
C TYR A 84 -10.75 3.96 15.47
N LEU A 85 -9.56 4.56 15.35
CA LEU A 85 -8.54 4.50 16.40
C LEU A 85 -9.03 5.13 17.71
N GLN A 86 -9.72 6.27 17.65
CA GLN A 86 -10.34 6.89 18.83
C GLN A 86 -11.46 6.02 19.42
N TYR A 87 -12.25 5.36 18.57
CA TYR A 87 -13.28 4.42 18.99
C TYR A 87 -12.65 3.21 19.72
N VAL A 88 -11.61 2.59 19.16
CA VAL A 88 -10.91 1.48 19.81
C VAL A 88 -10.33 1.92 21.15
N HIS A 89 -9.52 2.99 21.15
CA HIS A 89 -8.89 3.53 22.35
C HIS A 89 -9.88 3.75 23.50
N HIS A 90 -11.09 4.21 23.21
CA HIS A 90 -12.09 4.39 24.25
C HIS A 90 -12.59 3.10 24.88
N HIS A 91 -12.72 2.04 24.10
CA HIS A 91 -13.26 0.77 24.58
C HIS A 91 -12.20 -0.10 25.26
N THR A 92 -10.95 0.00 24.83
CA THR A 92 -9.85 -0.87 25.29
C THR A 92 -8.81 -0.13 26.12
N ASN A 93 -8.75 1.21 26.06
CA ASN A 93 -7.70 2.07 26.62
C ASN A 93 -6.29 1.79 26.06
N GLU A 94 -6.20 0.97 25.01
CA GLU A 94 -4.97 0.52 24.34
C GLU A 94 -5.25 0.39 22.85
N VAL A 95 -4.30 0.80 22.01
CA VAL A 95 -4.42 0.65 20.55
C VAL A 95 -3.15 0.03 20.02
N ASN A 96 -3.26 -1.12 19.36
CA ASN A 96 -2.15 -1.77 18.70
C ASN A 96 -2.23 -1.58 17.18
N VAL A 97 -1.31 -0.77 16.65
CA VAL A 97 -1.13 -0.56 15.21
C VAL A 97 0.00 -1.44 14.69
N VAL A 98 -0.28 -2.23 13.67
CA VAL A 98 0.71 -3.07 13.00
C VAL A 98 0.96 -2.58 11.58
N PHE A 99 2.22 -2.52 11.19
CA PHE A 99 2.64 -2.44 9.79
C PHE A 99 3.14 -3.82 9.35
N PHE A 100 2.63 -4.33 8.23
CA PHE A 100 2.88 -5.69 7.74
C PHE A 100 3.22 -5.69 6.26
N GLY A 101 4.17 -6.54 5.84
CA GLY A 101 4.49 -6.80 4.44
C GLY A 101 5.73 -6.04 3.95
N ASP A 102 5.64 -5.41 2.77
CA ASP A 102 6.73 -4.69 2.12
C ASP A 102 6.98 -3.30 2.75
N VAL A 103 7.37 -3.34 4.01
CA VAL A 103 7.71 -2.19 4.85
C VAL A 103 8.98 -2.51 5.62
N ALA A 104 9.92 -1.57 5.68
CA ALA A 104 11.15 -1.78 6.42
C ALA A 104 10.88 -1.95 7.92
N ALA A 105 11.74 -2.70 8.59
CA ALA A 105 11.71 -2.72 10.04
C ALA A 105 12.04 -1.31 10.55
N ASP A 106 11.25 -0.81 11.49
CA ASP A 106 11.48 0.49 12.11
C ASP A 106 11.41 1.67 11.11
N GLU A 107 10.52 1.56 10.12
CA GLU A 107 10.33 2.53 9.04
C GLU A 107 10.00 3.94 9.56
N ALA A 108 10.77 4.94 9.09
CA ALA A 108 10.79 6.27 9.69
C ALA A 108 9.49 7.05 9.44
N TRP A 109 8.97 6.99 8.21
CA TRP A 109 7.75 7.70 7.84
C TRP A 109 6.54 7.23 8.65
N ALA A 110 6.43 5.91 8.85
CA ALA A 110 5.33 5.28 9.56
C ALA A 110 5.33 5.68 11.04
N LYS A 111 6.49 5.57 11.70
CA LYS A 111 6.63 5.99 13.11
C LYS A 111 6.33 7.46 13.32
N SER A 112 6.89 8.32 12.46
CA SER A 112 6.68 9.76 12.59
C SER A 112 5.21 10.13 12.40
N ALA A 113 4.54 9.51 11.42
CA ALA A 113 3.13 9.74 11.18
C ALA A 113 2.26 9.32 12.38
N ILE A 114 2.48 8.12 12.92
CA ILE A 114 1.72 7.61 14.07
C ILE A 114 2.02 8.44 15.34
N ALA A 115 3.27 8.83 15.59
CA ALA A 115 3.62 9.71 16.70
C ALA A 115 2.94 11.09 16.59
N GLY A 116 2.83 11.63 15.37
CA GLY A 116 2.07 12.85 15.10
C GLY A 116 0.59 12.66 15.41
N ILE A 117 -0.01 11.55 14.98
CA ILE A 117 -1.41 11.22 15.30
C ILE A 117 -1.63 11.10 16.82
N GLN A 118 -0.73 10.45 17.55
CA GLN A 118 -0.80 10.34 19.01
C GLN A 118 -0.62 11.70 19.72
N THR A 119 0.04 12.66 19.08
CA THR A 119 0.17 14.02 19.61
C THR A 119 -1.09 14.84 19.37
N ASP A 120 -1.70 14.69 18.19
CA ASP A 120 -2.91 15.42 17.78
C ASP A 120 -4.17 14.89 18.47
N PHE A 121 -4.21 13.59 18.75
CA PHE A 121 -5.31 12.88 19.39
C PHE A 121 -4.77 12.14 20.62
N PRO A 122 -5.36 12.30 21.81
CA PRO A 122 -4.84 11.72 23.06
C PRO A 122 -5.10 10.21 23.13
N LEU A 123 -4.44 9.46 22.24
CA LEU A 123 -4.44 8.00 22.15
C LEU A 123 -3.33 7.47 23.06
N GLU A 124 -3.59 7.50 24.36
CA GLU A 124 -2.69 6.94 25.36
C GLU A 124 -2.52 5.43 25.10
N ASN A 125 -1.33 4.90 25.43
CA ASN A 125 -1.00 3.48 25.22
C ASN A 125 -1.15 2.98 23.77
N LEU A 126 -1.15 3.88 22.78
CA LEU A 126 -0.98 3.48 21.39
C LEU A 126 0.42 2.89 21.21
N THR A 127 0.48 1.69 20.66
CA THR A 127 1.70 0.98 20.31
C THR A 127 1.80 0.75 18.81
N THR A 128 3.02 0.63 18.31
CA THR A 128 3.29 0.34 16.91
C THR A 128 4.29 -0.79 16.81
N SER A 129 3.99 -1.77 15.96
CA SER A 129 4.90 -2.88 15.67
C SER A 129 5.01 -3.15 14.17
N PHE A 130 6.13 -3.76 13.77
CA PHE A 130 6.49 -3.98 12.38
C PHE A 130 6.73 -5.48 12.15
N PHE A 131 5.96 -6.06 11.23
CA PHE A 131 6.13 -7.41 10.72
C PHE A 131 6.62 -7.28 9.27
N SER A 132 7.93 -7.04 9.16
CA SER A 132 8.60 -6.54 7.96
C SER A 132 9.21 -7.67 7.15
N TYR A 133 8.78 -7.77 5.89
CA TYR A 133 9.30 -8.74 4.93
C TYR A 133 9.59 -8.06 3.58
N PRO A 134 10.41 -7.00 3.58
CA PRO A 134 10.81 -6.35 2.34
C PRO A 134 11.65 -7.34 1.52
N SER A 135 11.52 -7.30 0.19
CA SER A 135 12.17 -8.22 -0.77
C SER A 135 11.54 -9.60 -0.93
N ASP A 136 10.48 -9.93 -0.18
CA ASP A 136 9.69 -11.12 -0.40
C ASP A 136 8.44 -10.79 -1.24
N SER A 137 8.04 -11.73 -2.08
CA SER A 137 6.88 -11.57 -2.97
C SER A 137 5.58 -12.01 -2.30
N SER A 138 4.45 -11.63 -2.87
CA SER A 138 3.12 -12.08 -2.41
C SER A 138 3.01 -13.61 -2.41
N SER A 139 3.69 -14.30 -3.33
CA SER A 139 3.70 -15.77 -3.36
C SER A 139 4.50 -16.36 -2.20
N VAL A 140 5.58 -15.69 -1.77
CA VAL A 140 6.35 -16.11 -0.59
C VAL A 140 5.50 -15.95 0.66
N TYR A 141 4.81 -14.80 0.82
CA TYR A 141 3.92 -14.53 1.95
C TYR A 141 2.90 -15.67 2.15
N LEU A 142 2.23 -16.11 1.07
CA LEU A 142 1.26 -17.22 1.13
C LEU A 142 1.84 -18.57 1.57
N SER A 143 3.13 -18.80 1.31
CA SER A 143 3.80 -20.07 1.65
C SER A 143 4.53 -20.02 2.99
N SER A 144 4.53 -18.85 3.64
CA SER A 144 5.26 -18.57 4.87
C SER A 144 4.36 -18.77 6.11
N GLN A 145 4.86 -18.36 7.28
CA GLN A 145 4.06 -18.26 8.52
C GLN A 145 3.90 -16.81 9.02
N TYR A 146 4.10 -15.83 8.13
CA TYR A 146 4.17 -14.41 8.52
C TYR A 146 2.86 -13.89 9.12
N VAL A 147 1.71 -14.35 8.62
CA VAL A 147 0.41 -13.98 9.18
C VAL A 147 0.28 -14.52 10.61
N GLN A 148 0.68 -15.77 10.84
CA GLN A 148 0.59 -16.41 12.17
C GLN A 148 1.45 -15.70 13.20
N ASP A 149 2.66 -15.27 12.82
CA ASP A 149 3.56 -14.51 13.70
C ASP A 149 2.95 -13.15 14.08
N MET A 150 2.32 -12.47 13.12
CA MET A 150 1.66 -11.18 13.34
C MET A 150 0.42 -11.29 14.23
N VAL A 151 -0.41 -12.32 14.03
CA VAL A 151 -1.67 -12.54 14.76
C VAL A 151 -1.44 -12.60 16.28
N ALA A 152 -0.29 -13.13 16.72
CA ALA A 152 0.07 -13.20 18.14
C ALA A 152 0.17 -11.83 18.82
N SER A 153 0.35 -10.75 18.07
CA SER A 153 0.35 -9.38 18.61
C SER A 153 -1.04 -8.81 18.88
N ASN A 154 -2.12 -9.45 18.42
CA ASN A 154 -3.50 -8.99 18.54
C ASN A 154 -3.69 -7.51 18.10
N PRO A 155 -3.46 -7.20 16.82
CA PRO A 155 -3.58 -5.83 16.32
C PRO A 155 -5.02 -5.34 16.22
N ASP A 156 -5.25 -4.05 16.46
CA ASP A 156 -6.54 -3.39 16.23
C ASP A 156 -6.64 -2.84 14.80
N VAL A 157 -5.51 -2.42 14.25
CA VAL A 157 -5.35 -1.98 12.85
C VAL A 157 -4.08 -2.59 12.26
N ILE A 158 -4.20 -3.10 11.02
CA ILE A 158 -3.08 -3.54 10.20
C ILE A 158 -2.99 -2.66 8.96
N PHE A 159 -1.84 -2.03 8.75
CA PHE A 159 -1.45 -1.43 7.48
C PHE A 159 -0.61 -2.44 6.69
N TYR A 160 -1.26 -3.09 5.73
CA TYR A 160 -0.61 -4.08 4.86
C TYR A 160 0.00 -3.38 3.64
N THR A 161 1.32 -3.15 3.69
CA THR A 161 2.09 -2.65 2.55
C THR A 161 2.32 -3.75 1.53
N ILE A 162 1.75 -3.57 0.34
CA ILE A 162 1.70 -4.61 -0.71
C ILE A 162 3.07 -4.79 -1.42
N PRO A 163 3.52 -6.03 -1.71
CA PRO A 163 4.86 -6.32 -2.23
C PRO A 163 4.98 -6.21 -3.76
N THR A 164 4.30 -5.25 -4.38
CA THR A 164 4.22 -5.15 -5.86
C THR A 164 5.57 -4.91 -6.54
N LYS A 165 6.53 -4.30 -5.83
CA LYS A 165 7.92 -4.15 -6.29
C LYS A 165 8.61 -5.51 -6.45
N THR A 166 8.48 -6.38 -5.46
CA THR A 166 9.10 -7.71 -5.49
C THR A 166 8.37 -8.62 -6.47
N ASP A 167 7.04 -8.60 -6.49
CA ASP A 167 6.23 -9.40 -7.42
C ASP A 167 6.63 -9.17 -8.89
N GLN A 168 6.95 -7.92 -9.23
CA GLN A 168 7.47 -7.59 -10.55
C GLN A 168 8.85 -8.21 -10.79
N VAL A 169 9.78 -8.12 -9.84
CA VAL A 169 11.15 -8.65 -9.94
C VAL A 169 11.16 -10.17 -10.12
N VAL A 170 10.30 -10.88 -9.38
CA VAL A 170 10.18 -12.35 -9.48
C VAL A 170 9.28 -12.80 -10.64
N ASP A 171 8.79 -11.85 -11.45
CA ASP A 171 8.07 -12.11 -12.68
C ASP A 171 6.77 -12.94 -12.47
N ILE A 172 6.06 -12.65 -11.37
CA ILE A 172 4.69 -13.15 -11.11
C ILE A 172 3.71 -12.46 -12.06
N SER A 173 2.60 -13.08 -12.44
CA SER A 173 1.60 -12.40 -13.28
C SER A 173 0.83 -11.32 -12.50
N LEU A 174 0.28 -10.30 -13.17
CA LEU A 174 -0.57 -9.28 -12.52
C LEU A 174 -1.74 -9.92 -11.75
N VAL A 175 -2.39 -10.90 -12.38
CA VAL A 175 -3.53 -11.63 -11.81
C VAL A 175 -3.11 -12.39 -10.57
N ASP A 176 -2.00 -13.12 -10.61
CA ASP A 176 -1.52 -13.90 -9.48
C ASP A 176 -1.09 -12.99 -8.32
N SER A 177 -0.40 -11.87 -8.59
CA SER A 177 -0.03 -10.87 -7.57
C SER A 177 -1.26 -10.35 -6.83
N THR A 178 -2.27 -9.85 -7.57
CA THR A 178 -3.54 -9.38 -7.00
C THR A 178 -4.26 -10.48 -6.20
N GLN A 179 -4.36 -11.69 -6.76
CA GLN A 179 -5.01 -12.82 -6.09
C GLN A 179 -4.29 -13.21 -4.80
N ASN A 180 -2.96 -13.21 -4.81
CA ASN A 180 -2.17 -13.56 -3.65
C ASN A 180 -2.35 -12.53 -2.53
N ILE A 181 -2.33 -11.24 -2.87
CA ILE A 181 -2.57 -10.15 -1.91
C ILE A 181 -3.94 -10.30 -1.24
N TYR A 182 -5.01 -10.57 -2.01
CA TYR A 182 -6.34 -10.77 -1.41
C TYR A 182 -6.44 -12.07 -0.59
N LYS A 183 -5.77 -13.16 -0.99
CA LYS A 183 -5.72 -14.37 -0.17
C LYS A 183 -5.04 -14.13 1.18
N ILE A 184 -3.96 -13.35 1.20
CA ILE A 184 -3.29 -12.95 2.45
C ILE A 184 -4.21 -12.08 3.29
N TYR A 185 -4.91 -11.11 2.67
CA TYR A 185 -5.91 -10.30 3.36
C TYR A 185 -7.00 -11.17 4.00
N ASP A 186 -7.53 -12.15 3.28
CA ASP A 186 -8.54 -13.08 3.77
C ASP A 186 -8.00 -13.98 4.89
N GLU A 187 -6.75 -14.42 4.80
CA GLU A 187 -6.07 -15.18 5.87
C GLU A 187 -5.96 -14.37 7.16
N ILE A 188 -5.53 -13.11 7.06
CA ILE A 188 -5.47 -12.18 8.20
C ILE A 188 -6.87 -11.99 8.78
N ARG A 189 -7.86 -11.69 7.95
CA ARG A 189 -9.25 -11.47 8.37
C ARG A 189 -9.87 -12.69 9.04
N ALA A 190 -9.55 -13.90 8.55
CA ALA A 190 -10.04 -15.14 9.16
C ALA A 190 -9.42 -15.38 10.54
N ALA A 191 -8.16 -15.01 10.74
CA ALA A 191 -7.47 -15.12 12.02
C ALA A 191 -7.84 -14.00 13.00
N LEU A 192 -8.17 -12.81 12.49
CA LEU A 192 -8.43 -11.58 13.23
C LEU A 192 -9.72 -10.89 12.73
N PRO A 193 -10.90 -11.42 13.09
CA PRO A 193 -12.18 -10.95 12.53
C PRO A 193 -12.59 -9.55 13.00
N ASP A 194 -12.00 -9.04 14.07
CA ASP A 194 -12.28 -7.74 14.68
C ASP A 194 -11.16 -6.71 14.41
N THR A 195 -10.23 -7.01 13.50
CA THR A 195 -9.12 -6.11 13.14
C THR A 195 -9.43 -5.38 11.84
N LEU A 196 -9.22 -4.05 11.84
CA LEU A 196 -9.30 -3.27 10.62
C LEU A 196 -8.02 -3.46 9.80
N ILE A 197 -8.15 -3.94 8.56
CA ILE A 197 -7.02 -4.10 7.64
C ILE A 197 -7.14 -3.04 6.55
N VAL A 198 -6.06 -2.28 6.34
CA VAL A 198 -5.95 -1.28 5.28
C VAL A 198 -4.76 -1.63 4.39
N LEU A 199 -5.04 -1.87 3.11
CA LEU A 199 -3.98 -2.05 2.11
C LEU A 199 -3.27 -0.72 1.88
N VAL A 200 -1.96 -0.75 1.70
CA VAL A 200 -1.14 0.44 1.45
C VAL A 200 -0.22 0.17 0.27
N THR A 201 -0.30 1.00 -0.78
CA THR A 201 0.61 0.88 -1.94
C THR A 201 2.03 1.31 -1.56
N PRO A 202 3.09 0.66 -2.05
CA PRO A 202 4.45 0.94 -1.61
C PRO A 202 4.93 2.34 -2.07
N PRO A 203 5.91 2.93 -1.37
CA PRO A 203 6.54 4.18 -1.82
C PRO A 203 7.06 4.10 -3.26
N PRO A 204 7.11 5.21 -4.02
CA PRO A 204 7.74 5.21 -5.33
C PRO A 204 9.21 4.76 -5.30
N ALA A 205 9.67 4.13 -6.38
CA ALA A 205 11.06 3.76 -6.61
C ALA A 205 11.43 4.17 -8.04
N GLU A 206 12.08 5.32 -8.18
CA GLU A 206 12.41 5.93 -9.48
C GLU A 206 13.22 4.99 -10.38
N SER A 207 14.23 4.30 -9.84
CA SER A 207 15.08 3.39 -10.62
C SER A 207 14.36 2.11 -11.06
N LYS A 208 13.21 1.80 -10.45
CA LYS A 208 12.32 0.71 -10.84
C LYS A 208 11.21 1.16 -11.80
N MET A 209 11.06 2.47 -12.05
CA MET A 209 10.14 2.95 -13.08
C MET A 209 10.72 2.64 -14.46
N ALA A 210 9.93 1.96 -15.30
CA ALA A 210 10.39 1.43 -16.59
C ALA A 210 11.54 0.41 -16.49
N ASP A 211 11.74 -0.21 -15.31
CA ASP A 211 12.51 -1.44 -15.16
C ASP A 211 11.60 -2.63 -15.47
N TRP A 212 11.61 -3.05 -16.74
CA TRP A 212 10.64 -4.00 -17.27
C TRP A 212 11.01 -5.45 -16.95
N ASN A 213 10.03 -6.25 -16.51
CA ASN A 213 10.19 -7.70 -16.44
C ASN A 213 10.00 -8.37 -17.82
N SER A 214 9.98 -9.71 -17.85
CA SER A 214 9.85 -10.46 -19.11
C SER A 214 8.53 -10.20 -19.86
N ARG A 215 7.53 -9.64 -19.17
CA ARG A 215 6.20 -9.32 -19.69
C ARG A 215 6.05 -7.85 -20.08
N SER A 216 7.14 -7.07 -20.09
CA SER A 216 7.12 -5.62 -20.36
C SER A 216 6.30 -4.84 -19.34
N LEU A 217 6.31 -5.29 -18.08
CA LEU A 217 5.63 -4.65 -16.96
C LEU A 217 6.65 -4.17 -15.93
N ASP A 218 6.45 -2.97 -15.40
CA ASP A 218 7.15 -2.48 -14.21
C ASP A 218 6.23 -2.58 -12.99
N TYR A 219 6.74 -2.30 -11.80
CA TYR A 219 5.99 -2.48 -10.55
C TYR A 219 4.73 -1.60 -10.45
N ARG A 220 4.66 -0.51 -11.22
CA ARG A 220 3.49 0.37 -11.25
C ARG A 220 2.34 -0.31 -11.94
N ASN A 221 2.61 -1.17 -12.94
CA ASN A 221 1.56 -1.98 -13.55
C ASN A 221 0.89 -2.91 -12.51
N TYR A 222 1.67 -3.50 -11.59
CA TYR A 222 1.15 -4.34 -10.51
C TYR A 222 0.33 -3.53 -9.50
N THR A 223 0.86 -2.37 -9.10
CA THR A 223 0.19 -1.46 -8.16
C THR A 223 -1.14 -0.96 -8.75
N ASN A 224 -1.12 -0.46 -9.98
CA ASN A 224 -2.32 0.03 -10.67
C ASN A 224 -3.34 -1.10 -10.89
N ASN A 225 -2.90 -2.31 -11.27
CA ASN A 225 -3.79 -3.45 -11.43
C ASN A 225 -4.51 -3.79 -10.12
N LEU A 226 -3.80 -3.83 -8.98
CA LEU A 226 -4.45 -4.04 -7.69
C LEU A 226 -5.46 -2.93 -7.39
N VAL A 227 -5.08 -1.66 -7.55
CA VAL A 227 -5.95 -0.50 -7.26
C VAL A 227 -7.22 -0.52 -8.12
N GLU A 228 -7.08 -0.80 -9.42
CA GLU A 228 -8.20 -0.90 -10.36
C GLU A 228 -9.14 -2.05 -10.01
N GLU A 229 -8.60 -3.25 -9.74
CA GLU A 229 -9.39 -4.40 -9.31
C GLU A 229 -10.05 -4.13 -7.94
N ASN A 230 -9.37 -3.43 -7.03
CA ASN A 230 -9.92 -3.03 -5.74
C ASN A 230 -11.13 -2.10 -5.88
N ALA A 231 -11.37 -1.44 -7.02
CA ALA A 231 -12.61 -0.66 -7.19
C ALA A 231 -13.87 -1.54 -7.16
N ALA A 232 -13.75 -2.83 -7.46
CA ALA A 232 -14.84 -3.81 -7.35
C ALA A 232 -14.99 -4.40 -5.94
N PHE A 233 -13.97 -4.24 -5.09
CA PHE A 233 -13.92 -4.78 -3.73
C PHE A 233 -13.95 -3.64 -2.71
N THR A 234 -14.82 -3.69 -1.71
CA THR A 234 -14.86 -2.63 -0.67
C THR A 234 -13.74 -2.79 0.37
N VAL A 235 -12.56 -3.24 -0.05
CA VAL A 235 -11.39 -3.40 0.82
C VAL A 235 -10.75 -2.03 1.04
N PRO A 236 -10.54 -1.60 2.30
CA PRO A 236 -9.84 -0.36 2.60
C PRO A 236 -8.45 -0.30 1.96
N LEU A 237 -8.16 0.78 1.24
CA LEU A 237 -6.91 0.97 0.50
C LEU A 237 -6.47 2.43 0.57
N TYR A 238 -5.19 2.64 0.89
CA TYR A 238 -4.48 3.90 0.69
C TYR A 238 -3.51 3.76 -0.49
N ASP A 239 -3.88 4.36 -1.62
CA ASP A 239 -3.00 4.53 -2.77
C ASP A 239 -2.02 5.70 -2.56
N LEU A 240 -1.15 5.54 -1.55
CA LEU A 240 -0.12 6.51 -1.21
C LEU A 240 0.90 6.70 -2.32
N HIS A 241 1.09 5.72 -3.21
CA HIS A 241 1.96 5.86 -4.37
C HIS A 241 1.41 6.93 -5.31
N ALA A 242 0.14 6.82 -5.69
CA ALA A 242 -0.51 7.81 -6.53
C ALA A 242 -0.61 9.17 -5.83
N ASP A 243 -0.96 9.20 -4.54
CA ASP A 243 -1.02 10.45 -3.76
C ASP A 243 0.34 11.16 -3.75
N PHE A 244 1.44 10.42 -3.56
CA PHE A 244 2.78 10.98 -3.54
C PHE A 244 3.14 11.61 -4.88
N LEU A 245 2.91 10.90 -5.99
CA LEU A 245 3.19 11.43 -7.33
C LEU A 245 2.30 12.63 -7.70
N ALA A 246 1.04 12.63 -7.25
CA ALA A 246 0.14 13.77 -7.41
C ALA A 246 0.65 14.99 -6.63
N GLU A 247 1.14 14.78 -5.41
CA GLU A 247 1.65 15.86 -4.58
C GLU A 247 2.95 16.47 -5.14
N LEU A 248 3.84 15.66 -5.70
CA LEU A 248 5.00 16.18 -6.45
C LEU A 248 4.57 17.06 -7.63
N THR A 249 3.52 16.63 -8.36
CA THR A 249 2.96 17.41 -9.47
C THR A 249 2.40 18.75 -8.98
N ASN A 250 1.68 18.76 -7.86
CA ASN A 250 1.15 19.97 -7.24
C ASN A 250 2.26 20.94 -6.83
N ARG A 251 3.37 20.41 -6.30
CA ARG A 251 4.55 21.19 -5.88
C ARG A 251 5.46 21.60 -7.03
N SER A 252 5.23 21.07 -8.24
CA SER A 252 6.15 21.22 -9.39
C SER A 252 7.57 20.71 -9.09
N GLU A 253 7.67 19.62 -8.33
CA GLU A 253 8.92 18.97 -7.95
C GLU A 253 9.10 17.63 -8.68
N THR A 254 10.35 17.18 -8.78
CA THR A 254 10.70 15.91 -9.43
C THR A 254 10.95 14.80 -8.42
N LEU A 255 10.59 13.57 -8.78
CA LEU A 255 10.77 12.40 -7.92
C LEU A 255 12.21 12.24 -7.41
N ALA A 256 13.21 12.40 -8.28
CA ALA A 256 14.63 12.35 -7.91
C ALA A 256 15.03 13.19 -6.68
N THR A 257 14.33 14.29 -6.37
CA THR A 257 14.61 15.14 -5.21
C THR A 257 14.28 14.44 -3.88
N PHE A 258 13.38 13.47 -3.92
CA PHE A 258 12.85 12.73 -2.78
C PHE A 258 13.39 11.30 -2.69
N MET A 259 14.27 10.92 -3.62
CA MET A 259 14.89 9.60 -3.66
C MET A 259 16.31 9.63 -3.10
N ASP A 260 16.77 8.47 -2.64
CA ASP A 260 18.16 8.20 -2.37
C ASP A 260 19.01 8.24 -3.66
N THR A 261 20.33 8.12 -3.53
CA THR A 261 21.22 8.20 -4.71
C THR A 261 21.00 7.06 -5.70
N ALA A 262 20.50 5.90 -5.25
CA ALA A 262 20.20 4.77 -6.12
C ALA A 262 18.81 4.85 -6.78
N GLY A 263 17.97 5.82 -6.39
CA GLY A 263 16.59 5.93 -6.87
C GLY A 263 15.70 4.77 -6.42
N LEU A 264 16.12 3.96 -5.44
CA LEU A 264 15.41 2.75 -5.00
C LEU A 264 14.50 3.03 -3.81
N GLU A 265 14.94 3.92 -2.91
CA GLU A 265 14.28 4.21 -1.64
C GLU A 265 14.10 5.72 -1.47
N LEU A 266 13.14 6.10 -0.62
CA LEU A 266 12.94 7.50 -0.27
C LEU A 266 14.13 8.00 0.55
N ASN A 267 14.61 9.21 0.25
CA ASN A 267 15.52 9.93 1.14
C ASN A 267 14.74 10.55 2.32
N GLU A 268 15.43 11.24 3.23
CA GLU A 268 14.79 11.85 4.41
C GLU A 268 13.59 12.76 4.07
N ALA A 269 13.70 13.61 3.04
CA ALA A 269 12.60 14.47 2.61
C ALA A 269 11.45 13.66 2.00
N GLY A 270 11.77 12.59 1.26
CA GLY A 270 10.79 11.64 0.73
C GLY A 270 10.02 10.94 1.83
N GLN A 271 10.73 10.45 2.83
CA GLN A 271 10.16 9.78 4.00
C GLN A 271 9.23 10.73 4.77
N GLN A 272 9.64 11.98 4.95
CA GLN A 272 8.80 12.99 5.58
C GLN A 272 7.49 13.21 4.80
N LEU A 273 7.59 13.48 3.48
CA LEU A 273 6.41 13.71 2.65
C LEU A 273 5.47 12.51 2.61
N TYR A 274 6.02 11.30 2.47
CA TYR A 274 5.22 10.08 2.45
C TYR A 274 4.51 9.84 3.80
N GLY A 275 5.18 10.13 4.92
CA GLY A 275 4.59 10.09 6.25
C GLY A 275 3.48 11.13 6.45
N GLU A 276 3.64 12.35 5.92
CA GLU A 276 2.61 13.40 5.94
C GLU A 276 1.35 12.94 5.18
N LEU A 277 1.52 12.39 3.97
CA LEU A 277 0.41 11.88 3.15
C LEU A 277 -0.30 10.68 3.79
N PHE A 278 0.45 9.79 4.45
CA PHE A 278 -0.14 8.72 5.22
C PHE A 278 -0.96 9.25 6.41
N ALA A 279 -0.42 10.18 7.18
CA ALA A 279 -1.12 10.80 8.30
C ALA A 279 -2.39 11.54 7.84
N ASP A 280 -2.32 12.24 6.70
CA ASP A 280 -3.48 12.89 6.09
C ASP A 280 -4.52 11.87 5.62
N SER A 281 -4.08 10.73 5.09
CA SER A 281 -4.98 9.63 4.75
C SER A 281 -5.73 9.11 5.98
N LEU A 282 -5.05 8.92 7.11
CA LEU A 282 -5.69 8.53 8.38
C LEU A 282 -6.77 9.52 8.83
N ARG A 283 -6.54 10.81 8.63
CA ARG A 283 -7.44 11.90 9.05
C ARG A 283 -8.62 12.11 8.11
N THR A 284 -8.45 11.85 6.82
CA THR A 284 -9.37 12.37 5.79
C THR A 284 -9.94 11.31 4.85
N LYS A 285 -9.23 10.21 4.58
CA LYS A 285 -9.73 9.19 3.65
C LYS A 285 -10.78 8.33 4.32
N MET A 286 -11.97 8.32 3.74
CA MET A 286 -13.09 7.51 4.19
C MET A 286 -12.89 6.07 3.75
N VAL A 287 -12.89 5.14 4.70
CA VAL A 287 -12.82 3.70 4.44
C VAL A 287 -13.96 2.98 5.14
N ASP A 288 -14.21 1.73 4.73
CA ASP A 288 -15.11 0.85 5.46
C ASP A 288 -14.42 0.31 6.72
N THR A 289 -14.86 0.76 7.89
CA THR A 289 -14.37 0.34 9.21
C THR A 289 -15.24 -0.72 9.87
N THR A 290 -16.19 -1.30 9.13
CA THR A 290 -17.14 -2.31 9.62
C THR A 290 -16.53 -3.70 9.79
N ALA A 291 -15.26 -3.90 9.43
CA ALA A 291 -14.53 -5.13 9.73
C ALA A 291 -13.70 -5.05 11.04
N GLY A 292 -13.56 -3.85 11.62
CA GLY A 292 -12.85 -3.67 12.89
C GLY A 292 -13.74 -3.91 14.12
N LEU A 293 -13.17 -3.70 15.31
CA LEU A 293 -13.74 -3.98 16.63
C LEU A 293 -15.22 -3.58 16.74
N TYR A 294 -16.05 -4.53 17.20
CA TYR A 294 -17.42 -4.28 17.63
C TYR A 294 -17.58 -4.55 19.11
N VAL A 295 -18.30 -3.65 19.80
CA VAL A 295 -18.71 -3.87 21.18
C VAL A 295 -20.16 -4.38 21.21
N GLU A 296 -20.42 -5.34 22.08
CA GLU A 296 -21.70 -6.06 22.17
C GLU A 296 -22.90 -5.10 22.30
N GLY A 297 -23.76 -5.07 21.27
CA GLY A 297 -24.88 -4.13 21.15
C GLY A 297 -24.87 -3.33 19.84
N GLU A 298 -23.70 -3.17 19.23
CA GLU A 298 -23.50 -2.58 17.90
C GLU A 298 -23.28 -3.74 16.91
N LYS A 299 -24.31 -4.14 16.15
CA LYS A 299 -24.19 -5.33 15.28
C LYS A 299 -23.40 -5.01 13.99
N PRO A 300 -22.47 -5.88 13.57
CA PRO A 300 -21.98 -5.90 12.19
C PRO A 300 -23.07 -6.39 11.23
N ALA A 301 -23.14 -5.78 10.04
CA ALA A 301 -23.67 -6.43 8.85
C ALA A 301 -22.54 -7.25 8.22
N TYR A 302 -22.51 -8.56 8.45
CA TYR A 302 -21.52 -9.41 7.82
C TYR A 302 -21.84 -9.56 6.33
N THR A 303 -20.99 -9.03 5.45
CA THR A 303 -20.93 -9.41 4.04
C THR A 303 -19.59 -10.10 3.77
N PRO A 304 -19.58 -11.40 3.43
CA PRO A 304 -18.39 -12.06 2.89
C PRO A 304 -17.94 -11.34 1.61
N ILE A 305 -16.62 -11.22 1.40
CA ILE A 305 -16.09 -10.92 0.06
C ILE A 305 -16.23 -12.22 -0.76
N ALA A 306 -17.32 -12.39 -1.51
CA ALA A 306 -17.40 -13.40 -2.59
C ALA A 306 -18.59 -13.08 -3.54
N PRO A 307 -18.47 -13.31 -4.86
CA PRO A 307 -17.87 -14.51 -5.44
C PRO A 307 -16.65 -14.27 -6.32
N SER A 308 -15.85 -15.35 -6.47
CA SER A 308 -14.62 -15.53 -7.25
C SER A 308 -14.32 -14.48 -8.31
N LEU A 309 -13.06 -14.04 -8.37
CA LEU A 309 -12.44 -13.56 -9.61
C LEU A 309 -12.82 -14.53 -10.74
N VAL A 310 -13.79 -14.12 -11.56
CA VAL A 310 -14.01 -14.77 -12.84
C VAL A 310 -12.83 -14.32 -13.67
N VAL A 311 -11.80 -15.16 -13.72
CA VAL A 311 -10.81 -15.08 -14.80
C VAL A 311 -11.65 -15.00 -16.08
N PRO A 312 -11.56 -13.92 -16.88
CA PRO A 312 -12.20 -13.93 -18.18
C PRO A 312 -11.56 -15.10 -18.92
N VAL A 313 -12.31 -16.18 -19.07
CA VAL A 313 -12.00 -17.20 -20.06
C VAL A 313 -12.02 -16.42 -21.36
N ALA A 314 -10.84 -16.14 -21.92
CA ALA A 314 -10.72 -15.61 -23.26
C ALA A 314 -11.70 -16.41 -24.13
N PRO A 315 -12.53 -15.77 -24.97
CA PRO A 315 -13.49 -16.50 -25.78
C PRO A 315 -12.71 -17.58 -26.53
N VAL A 316 -12.93 -18.83 -26.15
CA VAL A 316 -12.64 -19.94 -27.03
C VAL A 316 -13.56 -19.67 -28.20
N THR A 317 -13.00 -19.17 -29.29
CA THR A 317 -13.64 -19.26 -30.59
C THR A 317 -13.82 -20.75 -30.84
N VAL A 318 -14.98 -21.26 -30.45
CA VAL A 318 -15.53 -22.49 -30.98
C VAL A 318 -15.70 -22.20 -32.47
N ILE A 319 -14.73 -22.65 -33.26
CA ILE A 319 -14.96 -22.84 -34.67
C ILE A 319 -15.93 -24.02 -34.70
N GLU A 320 -17.22 -23.73 -34.88
CA GLU A 320 -18.20 -24.77 -35.19
C GLU A 320 -17.75 -25.42 -36.51
N GLU A 321 -17.25 -26.65 -36.43
CA GLU A 321 -17.24 -27.51 -37.61
C GLU A 321 -18.70 -27.84 -37.93
N PRO A 322 -19.19 -27.54 -39.15
CA PRO A 322 -20.54 -27.91 -39.53
C PRO A 322 -20.65 -29.43 -39.60
N VAL A 323 -21.62 -29.98 -38.86
CA VAL A 323 -22.08 -31.35 -39.00
C VAL A 323 -22.63 -31.51 -40.42
N ILE A 324 -21.93 -32.29 -41.24
CA ILE A 324 -22.40 -32.73 -42.55
C ILE A 324 -23.10 -34.06 -42.32
N GLU A 325 -24.40 -34.14 -42.63
CA GLU A 325 -25.14 -35.40 -42.69
C GLU A 325 -24.51 -36.31 -43.75
N GLU A 326 -24.10 -37.53 -43.36
CA GLU A 326 -23.62 -38.54 -44.30
C GLU A 326 -24.78 -39.06 -45.16
N ASP A 327 -24.74 -38.74 -46.45
CA ASP A 327 -25.45 -39.51 -47.47
C ASP A 327 -24.81 -40.91 -47.58
N VAL A 328 -25.64 -41.95 -47.50
CA VAL A 328 -25.27 -43.35 -47.67
C VAL A 328 -24.62 -43.56 -49.05
N TYR A 329 -23.31 -43.77 -49.05
CA TYR A 329 -22.53 -44.09 -50.26
C TYR A 329 -22.22 -45.59 -50.32
N GLU A 330 -22.66 -46.25 -51.39
CA GLU A 330 -22.34 -47.66 -51.66
C GLU A 330 -20.85 -47.86 -51.98
N ALA A 331 -20.28 -48.94 -51.43
CA ALA A 331 -18.86 -49.24 -51.49
C ALA A 331 -18.36 -49.61 -52.90
N PRO A 332 -17.32 -48.95 -53.44
CA PRO A 332 -16.54 -49.50 -54.53
C PRO A 332 -15.51 -50.51 -53.99
N VAL A 333 -15.55 -51.74 -54.54
CA VAL A 333 -14.52 -52.76 -54.36
C VAL A 333 -13.21 -52.28 -54.98
N TYR A 334 -12.13 -52.17 -54.20
CA TYR A 334 -10.80 -51.90 -54.77
C TYR A 334 -9.66 -52.67 -54.08
N GLN A 335 -8.72 -53.09 -54.92
CA GLN A 335 -7.73 -54.15 -54.70
C GLN A 335 -6.54 -53.70 -53.85
N VAL A 336 -5.96 -54.65 -53.10
CA VAL A 336 -4.77 -54.47 -52.28
C VAL A 336 -3.55 -54.18 -53.18
N PRO A 337 -2.83 -53.07 -53.01
CA PRO A 337 -1.60 -52.82 -53.76
C PRO A 337 -0.43 -53.62 -53.17
N THR A 338 0.23 -54.40 -54.02
CA THR A 338 1.49 -55.08 -53.69
C THR A 338 2.62 -54.05 -53.64
N TYR A 339 3.34 -53.98 -52.53
CA TYR A 339 4.51 -53.11 -52.36
C TYR A 339 5.67 -53.58 -53.25
N VAL A 340 6.22 -52.67 -54.05
CA VAL A 340 7.48 -52.86 -54.80
C VAL A 340 8.51 -51.92 -54.19
N ALA A 341 9.62 -52.48 -53.69
CA ALA A 341 10.70 -51.71 -53.08
C ALA A 341 11.44 -50.86 -54.15
N PRO A 342 11.84 -49.62 -53.84
CA PRO A 342 12.56 -48.78 -54.79
C PRO A 342 14.01 -49.24 -54.98
N THR A 343 14.45 -49.28 -56.24
CA THR A 343 15.87 -49.37 -56.64
C THR A 343 16.51 -47.99 -56.60
N TYR A 344 17.67 -47.88 -55.96
CA TYR A 344 18.48 -46.66 -55.94
C TYR A 344 19.54 -46.74 -57.03
N ASP A 345 19.57 -45.76 -57.93
CA ASP A 345 20.67 -45.60 -58.87
C ASP A 345 21.86 -44.95 -58.16
N TYR A 346 23.01 -45.65 -58.20
CA TYR A 346 24.28 -45.14 -57.69
C TYR A 346 24.82 -44.06 -58.63
N VAL A 347 25.01 -42.84 -58.11
CA VAL A 347 25.69 -41.75 -58.82
C VAL A 347 27.12 -41.65 -58.28
N GLU A 348 28.10 -41.85 -59.16
CA GLU A 348 29.52 -41.79 -58.82
C GLU A 348 29.97 -40.33 -58.56
N PRO A 349 30.75 -40.05 -57.49
CA PRO A 349 31.17 -38.69 -57.17
C PRO A 349 32.31 -38.22 -58.09
N ASN A 350 32.12 -37.04 -58.69
CA ASN A 350 33.08 -36.37 -59.57
C ASN A 350 34.22 -35.72 -58.74
N PRO A 351 35.51 -36.02 -59.00
CA PRO A 351 36.62 -35.53 -58.18
C PRO A 351 37.17 -34.23 -58.79
N THR A 352 36.75 -33.06 -58.32
CA THR A 352 37.47 -31.78 -58.56
C THR A 352 36.90 -30.61 -57.75
N THR A 353 37.09 -30.62 -56.43
CA THR A 353 37.30 -29.38 -55.65
C THR A 353 37.90 -29.71 -54.28
N PRO A 354 39.01 -29.06 -53.84
CA PRO A 354 39.66 -29.38 -52.58
C PRO A 354 38.91 -28.81 -51.37
N LEU A 355 38.84 -29.58 -50.28
CA LEU A 355 38.42 -29.10 -48.97
C LEU A 355 39.41 -28.06 -48.40
N PRO A 356 38.93 -27.00 -47.71
CA PRO A 356 39.81 -26.13 -46.92
C PRO A 356 40.36 -26.89 -45.70
N SER A 357 41.68 -26.77 -45.52
CA SER A 357 42.46 -27.41 -44.45
C SER A 357 42.07 -26.89 -43.06
N ALA A 358 42.02 -27.81 -42.09
CA ALA A 358 41.84 -27.52 -40.67
C ALA A 358 43.02 -26.69 -40.11
N PRO A 359 42.79 -25.83 -39.09
CA PRO A 359 43.87 -25.09 -38.46
C PRO A 359 44.73 -26.01 -37.58
N ASP A 360 46.04 -25.82 -37.75
CA ASP A 360 47.16 -26.48 -37.08
C ASP A 360 47.25 -26.02 -35.61
N ASN A 361 47.09 -26.96 -34.68
CA ASN A 361 47.40 -26.77 -33.26
C ASN A 361 48.83 -27.23 -33.02
N SER A 362 49.78 -26.30 -33.15
CA SER A 362 51.14 -26.46 -32.68
C SER A 362 51.54 -25.32 -31.74
N ILE A 363 52.05 -25.74 -30.59
CA ILE A 363 52.31 -24.99 -29.36
C ILE A 363 53.54 -24.07 -29.53
N SER A 364 53.50 -22.87 -28.94
CA SER A 364 54.71 -22.21 -28.45
C SER A 364 54.43 -21.46 -27.15
N SER A 365 55.12 -21.92 -26.11
CA SER A 365 55.16 -21.40 -24.76
C SER A 365 56.09 -20.18 -24.68
N GLU A 366 55.53 -19.03 -24.30
CA GLU A 366 56.31 -17.93 -23.70
C GLU A 366 55.85 -17.66 -22.26
N ASN A 367 56.82 -17.89 -21.40
CA ASN A 367 57.03 -17.57 -20.00
C ASN A 367 56.56 -16.16 -19.58
N ILE A 368 55.75 -16.02 -18.52
CA ILE A 368 55.86 -14.90 -17.57
C ILE A 368 55.69 -15.41 -16.13
N ASN A 369 56.76 -15.21 -15.39
CA ASN A 369 56.97 -15.48 -13.98
C ASN A 369 56.25 -14.42 -13.13
N GLY A 370 55.44 -14.85 -12.15
CA GLY A 370 54.74 -13.99 -11.20
C GLY A 370 54.80 -14.56 -9.79
N THR A 371 55.85 -14.18 -9.06
CA THR A 371 55.93 -14.06 -7.58
C THR A 371 54.59 -13.52 -7.02
N GLY A 372 53.99 -13.94 -5.92
CA GLY A 372 54.37 -14.72 -4.75
C GLY A 372 53.45 -14.24 -3.60
N GLY A 373 53.04 -15.11 -2.68
CA GLY A 373 52.20 -14.71 -1.54
C GLY A 373 51.75 -15.89 -0.68
N ASN A 374 52.50 -16.13 0.39
CA ASN A 374 52.32 -17.16 1.43
C ASN A 374 50.94 -17.13 2.11
N ALA A 375 50.48 -18.30 2.57
CA ALA A 375 50.30 -18.57 4.01
C ALA A 375 49.95 -20.05 4.26
N ASP A 376 50.72 -20.66 5.15
CA ASP A 376 50.49 -21.94 5.81
C ASP A 376 49.16 -21.95 6.59
N GLN A 377 48.46 -23.08 6.65
CA GLN A 377 48.38 -23.89 7.89
C GLN A 377 47.42 -25.09 7.77
N GLU A 378 47.86 -26.14 8.46
CA GLU A 378 47.27 -27.46 8.67
C GLU A 378 45.81 -27.44 9.13
N ILE A 379 45.01 -28.40 8.64
CA ILE A 379 43.85 -28.91 9.36
C ILE A 379 44.08 -30.39 9.61
N ASP A 380 44.47 -30.68 10.84
CA ASP A 380 44.29 -31.96 11.50
C ASP A 380 42.80 -32.16 11.79
N GLY A 381 42.29 -33.35 11.52
CA GLY A 381 40.86 -33.67 11.55
C GLY A 381 40.66 -35.16 11.71
N GLY A 382 41.09 -35.65 12.88
CA GLY A 382 40.91 -37.02 13.33
C GLY A 382 39.45 -37.47 13.32
N LEU A 383 39.30 -38.72 12.90
CA LEU A 383 38.12 -39.56 12.99
C LEU A 383 37.65 -39.73 14.45
N SER A 384 36.35 -39.71 14.67
CA SER A 384 35.71 -40.35 15.82
C SER A 384 34.31 -40.84 15.44
N GLU A 385 34.15 -42.15 15.61
CA GLU A 385 32.94 -43.00 15.74
C GLU A 385 31.96 -43.16 14.58
#